data_AF-A0A7S4K9B1-F1
#
_entry.id   AF-A0A7S4K9B1-F1
#
_cell.length_a   1.000
_cell.length_b   1.000
_cell.length_c   1.000
_cell.angle_alpha   90.00
_cell.angle_beta   90.00
_cell.angle_gamma   90.00
#
_symmetry.space_group_name_H-M   'P 1'
#
loop_
_entity.id
_entity.type
_entity.pdbx_description
1 polymer ?
#
loop_
_entity_poly.entity_id
_entity_poly.type
_entity_poly.pdbx_seq_one_letter_code
_entity_poly.pdbx_strand_id
1 'polypeptide(L)'
;EGAPSNPLTMSGDQLKLMIQRYSTLIELAQDFVYTAKTYGRIIISERFMEKKTILPISIGGQAGGEKYIVQNILFKFAVDSNNMYKGDFAAAKVAGLELKGSIAYFNVMRDQDLRLPMIALVDYFGFRLIAISLLPIGDGTLVYGTCDAGKTIYATDERFNEMMKQASVRLNLASHQCGSGLRPNEKNSSAYLHSAADLEGHLGRDGQYYLLDFSRTMPPCPPDKELPSSHLYRLFRTEFVGKYPVPLCSDGFSGFLRASP
;
A
#
# COMPACT_ATOMS: atom_id res chain seq x y z
N GLU A 1 -10.97 -13.09 21.42
CA GLU A 1 -12.21 -12.42 21.85
C GLU A 1 -12.30 -11.09 21.08
N GLY A 2 -13.41 -10.65 20.51
CA GLY A 2 -14.76 -11.18 20.42
C GLY A 2 -15.41 -10.71 19.10
N ALA A 3 -16.40 -11.47 18.64
CA ALA A 3 -17.25 -11.04 17.54
C ALA A 3 -17.89 -9.68 17.87
N PRO A 4 -18.14 -8.79 16.88
CA PRO A 4 -18.88 -7.56 17.14
C PRO A 4 -20.19 -7.92 17.85
N SER A 5 -20.37 -7.39 19.05
CA SER A 5 -21.56 -7.63 19.87
C SER A 5 -22.81 -7.32 19.04
N ASN A 6 -23.79 -8.23 19.07
CA ASN A 6 -25.05 -8.04 18.38
C ASN A 6 -25.62 -6.64 18.72
N PRO A 7 -25.91 -5.77 17.74
CA PRO A 7 -26.43 -4.43 18.01
C PRO A 7 -27.70 -4.42 18.88
N LEU A 8 -28.46 -5.53 18.84
CA LEU A 8 -29.68 -5.74 19.63
C LEU A 8 -29.43 -5.98 21.14
N THR A 9 -28.17 -6.19 21.55
CA THR A 9 -27.80 -6.42 22.96
C THR A 9 -27.00 -5.26 23.58
N MET A 10 -26.79 -4.17 22.83
CA MET A 10 -26.00 -3.02 23.29
C MET A 10 -26.84 -2.06 24.13
N SER A 11 -26.25 -1.44 25.15
CA SER A 11 -26.92 -0.37 25.91
C SER A 11 -27.14 0.87 25.04
N GLY A 12 -28.10 1.73 25.43
CA GLY A 12 -28.38 2.97 24.71
C GLY A 12 -27.16 3.89 24.55
N ASP A 13 -26.27 3.92 25.54
CA ASP A 13 -25.04 4.73 25.49
C ASP A 13 -23.97 4.10 24.59
N GLN A 14 -23.85 2.77 24.59
CA GLN A 14 -22.96 2.06 23.66
C GLN A 14 -23.39 2.26 22.21
N LEU A 15 -24.71 2.24 21.94
CA LEU A 15 -25.26 2.49 20.61
C LEU A 15 -24.99 3.93 20.15
N LYS A 16 -25.20 4.93 21.02
CA LYS A 16 -24.87 6.33 20.72
C LYS A 16 -23.40 6.52 20.38
N LEU A 17 -22.50 5.94 21.19
CA LEU A 17 -21.05 6.01 20.95
C LEU A 17 -20.67 5.37 19.61
N MET A 18 -21.28 4.23 19.28
CA MET A 18 -21.06 3.54 18.01
C MET A 18 -21.52 4.40 16.83
N ILE A 19 -22.73 4.96 16.89
CA ILE A 19 -23.26 5.86 15.85
C ILE A 19 -22.33 7.07 15.68
N GLN A 20 -21.93 7.72 16.77
CA GLN A 20 -21.03 8.87 16.72
C GLN A 20 -19.70 8.54 16.05
N ARG A 21 -19.08 7.40 16.40
CA ARG A 21 -17.84 6.93 15.76
C ARG A 21 -17.99 6.73 14.26
N TYR A 22 -19.08 6.09 13.83
CA TYR A 22 -19.33 5.87 12.41
C TYR A 22 -19.61 7.17 11.67
N SER A 23 -20.38 8.09 12.25
CA SER A 23 -20.63 9.42 11.67
C SER A 23 -19.34 10.20 11.47
N THR A 24 -18.47 10.27 12.49
CA THR A 24 -17.17 10.95 12.39
C THR A 24 -16.28 10.30 11.33
N LEU A 25 -16.29 8.97 11.19
CA LEU A 25 -15.53 8.28 10.16
C LEU A 25 -16.05 8.59 8.74
N ILE A 26 -17.37 8.68 8.58
CA ILE A 26 -18.00 9.06 7.30
C ILE A 26 -17.65 10.50 6.94
N GLU A 27 -17.76 11.43 7.88
CA GLU A 27 -17.39 12.84 7.70
C GLU A 27 -15.92 12.98 7.29
N LEU A 28 -15.01 12.30 8.02
CA LEU A 28 -13.58 12.30 7.68
C LEU A 28 -13.31 11.75 6.27
N ALA A 29 -13.98 10.65 5.88
CA ALA A 29 -13.84 10.07 4.55
C ALA A 29 -14.35 11.01 3.45
N GLN A 30 -15.47 11.70 3.70
CA GLN A 30 -16.03 12.69 2.78
C GLN A 30 -15.11 13.90 2.63
N ASP A 31 -14.57 14.42 3.73
CA ASP A 31 -13.61 15.53 3.73
C ASP A 31 -12.33 15.15 2.99
N PHE A 32 -11.81 13.94 3.19
CA PHE A 32 -10.65 13.44 2.46
C PHE A 32 -10.92 13.38 0.95
N VAL A 33 -12.05 12.81 0.53
CA VAL A 33 -12.42 12.71 -0.89
C VAL A 33 -12.63 14.08 -1.51
N TYR A 34 -13.31 14.99 -0.81
CA TYR A 34 -13.53 16.36 -1.27
C TYR A 34 -12.20 17.11 -1.46
N THR A 35 -11.31 17.00 -0.48
CA THR A 35 -9.98 17.61 -0.49
C THR A 35 -9.12 17.03 -1.62
N ALA A 36 -9.08 15.70 -1.74
CA ALA A 36 -8.36 15.01 -2.80
C ALA A 36 -8.84 15.42 -4.19
N LYS A 37 -10.16 15.49 -4.40
CA LYS A 37 -10.76 15.94 -5.67
C LYS A 37 -10.41 17.40 -5.98
N THR A 38 -10.51 18.28 -5.00
CA THR A 38 -10.30 19.72 -5.19
C THR A 38 -8.86 20.00 -5.58
N TYR A 39 -7.90 19.58 -4.76
CA TYR A 39 -6.48 19.84 -5.01
C TYR A 39 -5.92 18.99 -6.14
N GLY A 40 -6.37 17.74 -6.29
CA GLY A 40 -5.95 16.88 -7.40
C GLY A 40 -6.31 17.48 -8.76
N ARG A 41 -7.49 18.11 -8.90
CA ARG A 41 -7.86 18.81 -10.14
C ARG A 41 -6.99 20.03 -10.42
N ILE A 42 -6.62 20.80 -9.40
CA ILE A 42 -5.70 21.94 -9.54
C ILE A 42 -4.33 21.44 -10.02
N ILE A 43 -3.75 20.47 -9.31
CA ILE A 43 -2.44 19.88 -9.64
C ILE A 43 -2.42 19.36 -11.10
N ILE A 44 -3.45 18.64 -11.52
CA ILE A 44 -3.53 18.10 -12.87
C ILE A 44 -3.70 19.21 -13.92
N SER A 45 -4.58 20.19 -13.67
CA SER A 45 -4.86 21.28 -14.63
C SER A 45 -3.63 22.15 -14.88
N GLU A 46 -2.81 22.33 -13.86
CA GLU A 46 -1.64 23.22 -13.89
C GLU A 46 -0.33 22.46 -14.21
N ARG A 47 -0.39 21.16 -14.51
CA ARG A 47 0.80 20.31 -14.71
C ARG A 47 1.83 20.92 -15.67
N PHE A 48 1.35 21.46 -16.80
CA PHE A 48 2.19 22.03 -17.86
C PHE A 48 2.23 23.57 -17.84
N MET A 49 1.69 24.20 -16.80
CA MET A 49 1.76 25.65 -16.64
C MET A 49 3.09 26.07 -16.03
N GLU A 50 3.59 27.23 -16.44
CA GLU A 50 4.80 27.84 -15.86
C GLU A 50 4.58 28.26 -14.40
N LYS A 51 3.40 28.83 -14.11
CA LYS A 51 2.98 29.21 -12.76
C LYS A 51 1.98 28.19 -12.24
N LYS A 52 2.33 27.54 -11.13
CA LYS A 52 1.50 26.54 -10.44
C LYS A 52 1.06 27.10 -9.09
N THR A 53 -0.19 26.88 -8.73
CA THR A 53 -0.76 27.19 -7.42
C THR A 53 -0.17 26.29 -6.34
N ILE A 54 0.08 25.02 -6.68
CA ILE A 54 0.68 24.02 -5.79
C ILE A 54 2.00 23.57 -6.41
N LEU A 55 3.10 23.81 -5.69
CA LEU A 55 4.43 23.45 -6.16
C LEU A 55 4.74 21.97 -5.84
N PRO A 56 5.44 21.27 -6.74
CA PRO A 56 5.91 19.92 -6.45
C PRO A 56 6.97 19.94 -5.35
N ILE A 57 7.08 18.83 -4.63
CA ILE A 57 8.08 18.61 -3.59
C ILE A 57 9.02 17.48 -4.00
N SER A 58 10.26 17.57 -3.55
CA SER A 58 11.23 16.48 -3.68
C SER A 58 11.21 15.65 -2.40
N ILE A 59 10.49 14.53 -2.45
CA ILE A 59 10.49 13.52 -1.39
C ILE A 59 10.86 12.16 -2.02
N GLY A 60 11.53 11.32 -1.23
CA GLY A 60 12.14 10.05 -1.68
C GLY A 60 11.22 9.09 -2.44
N GLY A 61 11.80 8.01 -2.96
CA GLY A 61 11.11 6.99 -3.76
C GLY A 61 11.34 7.17 -5.27
N GLN A 62 11.74 6.07 -5.93
CA GLN A 62 12.21 6.06 -7.31
C GLN A 62 11.10 5.87 -8.35
N ALA A 63 9.90 5.43 -7.95
CA ALA A 63 8.81 5.14 -8.88
C ALA A 63 7.74 6.23 -8.88
N GLY A 64 7.17 6.53 -10.05
CA GLY A 64 6.12 7.53 -10.27
C GLY A 64 6.63 8.92 -10.65
N GLY A 65 5.71 9.88 -10.77
CA GLY A 65 6.03 11.25 -11.17
C GLY A 65 6.15 12.24 -10.02
N GLU A 66 5.95 13.53 -10.37
CA GLU A 66 5.97 14.64 -9.43
C GLU A 66 5.03 14.38 -8.24
N LYS A 67 5.49 14.78 -7.06
CA LYS A 67 4.80 14.62 -5.78
C LYS A 67 4.43 15.97 -5.21
N TYR A 68 3.34 16.03 -4.47
CA TYR A 68 2.82 17.26 -3.85
C TYR A 68 2.26 16.90 -2.48
N ILE A 69 2.32 17.82 -1.51
CA ILE A 69 1.62 17.67 -0.24
C ILE A 69 0.72 18.87 -0.04
N VAL A 70 -0.57 18.62 0.19
CA VAL A 70 -1.58 19.64 0.49
C VAL A 70 -2.54 19.10 1.53
N GLN A 71 -2.79 19.86 2.60
CA GLN A 71 -3.71 19.48 3.70
C GLN A 71 -3.46 18.06 4.25
N ASN A 72 -2.21 17.70 4.51
CA ASN A 72 -1.80 16.37 4.99
C ASN A 72 -2.17 15.21 4.04
N ILE A 73 -2.33 15.49 2.75
CA ILE A 73 -2.49 14.49 1.70
C ILE A 73 -1.28 14.55 0.78
N LEU A 74 -0.62 13.42 0.60
CA LEU A 74 0.38 13.20 -0.44
C LEU A 74 -0.34 12.91 -1.76
N PHE A 75 -0.02 13.70 -2.78
CA PHE A 75 -0.42 13.46 -4.16
C PHE A 75 0.77 13.02 -4.98
N LYS A 76 0.60 12.00 -5.82
CA LYS A 76 1.65 11.47 -6.68
C LYS A 76 1.10 11.18 -8.06
N PHE A 77 1.76 11.70 -9.10
CA PHE A 77 1.39 11.33 -10.47
C PHE A 77 1.72 9.87 -10.75
N ALA A 78 0.75 9.17 -11.33
CA ALA A 78 0.90 7.80 -11.80
C ALA A 78 1.42 7.79 -13.24
N VAL A 79 2.68 8.22 -13.40
CA VAL A 79 3.38 8.32 -14.69
C VAL A 79 4.73 7.62 -14.61
N ASP A 80 5.24 7.15 -15.74
CA ASP A 80 6.47 6.38 -15.80
C ASP A 80 7.70 7.28 -16.02
N SER A 81 8.04 8.08 -15.01
CA SER A 81 9.13 9.06 -15.11
C SER A 81 10.52 8.46 -15.31
N ASN A 82 10.74 7.21 -14.86
CA ASN A 82 12.04 6.54 -14.89
C ASN A 82 12.07 5.32 -15.82
N ASN A 83 11.09 5.19 -16.73
CA ASN A 83 10.99 4.08 -17.68
C ASN A 83 10.98 2.70 -17.02
N MET A 84 10.49 2.64 -15.78
CA MET A 84 10.42 1.45 -14.93
C MET A 84 9.30 0.52 -15.39
N TYR A 85 8.20 1.09 -15.88
CA TYR A 85 6.99 0.37 -16.26
C TYR A 85 6.76 0.28 -17.78
N LYS A 86 7.58 0.97 -18.58
CA LYS A 86 7.46 1.12 -20.03
C LYS A 86 6.16 1.80 -20.48
N GLY A 87 5.64 2.72 -19.64
CA GLY A 87 4.54 3.60 -20.01
C GLY A 87 3.57 3.97 -18.88
N ASP A 88 2.90 5.11 -19.07
CA ASP A 88 1.95 5.68 -18.10
C ASP A 88 0.75 4.78 -17.82
N PHE A 89 0.33 3.95 -18.79
CA PHE A 89 -0.72 2.96 -18.58
C PHE A 89 -0.39 1.99 -17.45
N ALA A 90 0.85 1.50 -17.41
CA ALA A 90 1.31 0.58 -16.38
C ALA A 90 1.46 1.29 -15.03
N ALA A 91 1.99 2.52 -15.01
CA ALA A 91 2.04 3.35 -13.80
C ALA A 91 0.63 3.63 -13.22
N ALA A 92 -0.34 3.94 -14.07
CA ALA A 92 -1.74 4.13 -13.68
C ALA A 92 -2.39 2.84 -13.14
N LYS A 93 -1.98 1.67 -13.65
CA LYS A 93 -2.37 0.37 -13.07
C LYS A 93 -1.77 0.17 -11.69
N VAL A 94 -0.49 0.45 -11.48
CA VAL A 94 0.17 0.36 -10.17
C VAL A 94 -0.54 1.22 -9.13
N ALA A 95 -0.88 2.47 -9.46
CA ALA A 95 -1.70 3.32 -8.59
C ALA A 95 -3.08 2.70 -8.28
N GLY A 96 -3.70 2.04 -9.27
CA GLY A 96 -4.93 1.27 -9.05
C GLY A 96 -4.74 0.05 -8.12
N LEU A 97 -3.57 -0.58 -8.17
CA LEU A 97 -3.22 -1.71 -7.32
C LEU A 97 -2.93 -1.28 -5.88
N GLU A 98 -2.36 -0.09 -5.66
CA GLU A 98 -2.23 0.50 -4.32
C GLU A 98 -3.58 0.56 -3.60
N LEU A 99 -4.59 1.15 -4.24
CA LEU A 99 -5.94 1.23 -3.66
C LEU A 99 -6.55 -0.16 -3.43
N LYS A 100 -6.40 -1.09 -4.39
CA LYS A 100 -6.94 -2.45 -4.27
C LYS A 100 -6.26 -3.26 -3.17
N GLY A 101 -4.95 -3.17 -3.04
CA GLY A 101 -4.19 -3.84 -2.00
C GLY A 101 -4.55 -3.30 -0.61
N SER A 102 -4.67 -1.98 -0.48
CA SER A 102 -5.17 -1.34 0.75
C SER A 102 -6.56 -1.87 1.14
N ILE A 103 -7.50 -1.95 0.19
CA ILE A 103 -8.84 -2.53 0.41
C ILE A 103 -8.76 -4.02 0.82
N ALA A 104 -7.87 -4.79 0.20
CA ALA A 104 -7.68 -6.21 0.53
C ALA A 104 -7.23 -6.38 1.99
N TYR A 105 -6.21 -5.63 2.42
CA TYR A 105 -5.78 -5.62 3.83
C TYR A 105 -6.88 -5.10 4.76
N PHE A 106 -7.55 -3.99 4.41
CA PHE A 106 -8.65 -3.43 5.21
C PHE A 106 -9.74 -4.47 5.48
N ASN A 107 -10.08 -5.30 4.49
CA ASN A 107 -11.12 -6.32 4.64
C ASN A 107 -10.72 -7.48 5.54
N VAL A 108 -9.43 -7.85 5.57
CA VAL A 108 -8.94 -8.98 6.37
C VAL A 108 -8.30 -8.57 7.69
N MET A 109 -8.16 -7.28 7.99
CA MET A 109 -7.49 -6.75 9.20
C MET A 109 -8.39 -5.95 10.14
N ARG A 110 -9.72 -6.03 9.97
CA ARG A 110 -10.67 -5.20 10.73
C ARG A 110 -10.63 -5.40 12.25
N ASP A 111 -10.17 -6.56 12.68
CA ASP A 111 -10.02 -7.00 14.07
C ASP A 111 -8.61 -6.79 14.63
N GLN A 112 -7.68 -6.26 13.82
CA GLN A 112 -6.31 -5.99 14.21
C GLN A 112 -6.12 -4.50 14.53
N ASP A 113 -5.17 -4.21 15.41
CA ASP A 113 -4.77 -2.84 15.77
C ASP A 113 -3.79 -2.28 14.72
N LEU A 114 -4.25 -2.20 13.47
CA LEU A 114 -3.47 -1.78 12.32
C LEU A 114 -4.22 -0.69 11.55
N ARG A 115 -3.56 0.44 11.30
CA ARG A 115 -4.12 1.58 10.58
C ARG A 115 -3.60 1.62 9.17
N LEU A 116 -4.48 1.92 8.23
CA LEU A 116 -4.15 2.09 6.81
C LEU A 116 -4.38 3.55 6.44
N PRO A 117 -3.59 4.12 5.51
CA PRO A 117 -3.88 5.44 4.99
C PRO A 117 -5.19 5.44 4.21
N MET A 118 -5.89 6.57 4.19
CA MET A 118 -6.93 6.80 3.21
C MET A 118 -6.28 6.98 1.84
N ILE A 119 -6.81 6.29 0.83
CA ILE A 119 -6.32 6.34 -0.55
C ILE A 119 -7.47 6.70 -1.48
N ALA A 120 -7.24 7.64 -2.38
CA ALA A 120 -8.15 7.98 -3.47
C ALA A 120 -7.39 8.08 -4.80
N LEU A 121 -8.07 7.73 -5.89
CA LEU A 121 -7.59 7.96 -7.25
C LEU A 121 -8.36 9.13 -7.84
N VAL A 122 -7.62 10.11 -8.38
CA VAL A 122 -8.17 11.26 -9.07
C VAL A 122 -7.80 11.13 -10.54
N ASP A 123 -8.79 10.73 -11.34
CA ASP A 123 -8.68 10.67 -12.80
C ASP A 123 -9.26 11.95 -13.40
N TYR A 124 -8.43 12.74 -14.08
CA TYR A 124 -8.83 14.01 -14.67
C TYR A 124 -7.95 14.35 -15.88
N PHE A 125 -8.55 14.86 -16.97
CA PHE A 125 -7.86 15.19 -18.24
C PHE A 125 -6.86 14.12 -18.73
N GLY A 126 -7.23 12.84 -18.60
CA GLY A 126 -6.38 11.72 -19.04
C GLY A 126 -5.21 11.39 -18.12
N PHE A 127 -5.05 12.11 -17.01
CA PHE A 127 -4.05 11.81 -15.98
C PHE A 127 -4.68 11.11 -14.78
N ARG A 128 -3.89 10.25 -14.15
CA ARG A 128 -4.20 9.64 -12.85
C ARG A 128 -3.25 10.19 -11.80
N LEU A 129 -3.83 10.67 -10.71
CA LEU A 129 -3.13 11.09 -9.50
C LEU A 129 -3.60 10.20 -8.35
N ILE A 130 -2.66 9.64 -7.58
CA ILE A 130 -3.00 8.95 -6.33
C ILE A 130 -2.87 9.95 -5.18
N ALA A 131 -3.89 9.99 -4.32
CA ALA A 131 -3.96 10.81 -3.12
C ALA A 131 -3.93 9.87 -1.91
N ILE A 132 -3.01 10.09 -0.97
CA ILE A 132 -2.75 9.23 0.19
C ILE A 132 -2.66 10.12 1.44
N SER A 133 -3.43 9.84 2.48
CA SER A 133 -3.30 10.57 3.75
C SER A 133 -1.92 10.35 4.38
N LEU A 134 -1.26 11.41 4.82
CA LEU A 134 -0.01 11.28 5.57
C LEU A 134 -0.23 10.59 6.91
N LEU A 135 0.75 9.79 7.32
CA LEU A 135 0.76 9.01 8.56
C LEU A 135 1.88 9.53 9.48
N PRO A 136 1.79 9.34 10.82
CA PRO A 136 2.81 9.78 11.78
C PRO A 136 4.04 8.84 11.80
N ILE A 137 4.55 8.51 10.61
CA ILE A 137 5.71 7.63 10.37
C ILE A 137 6.91 8.43 9.85
N GLY A 138 8.07 7.81 9.83
CA GLY A 138 9.30 8.40 9.30
C GLY A 138 10.53 7.52 9.55
N ASP A 139 11.71 8.10 9.48
CA ASP A 139 12.97 7.38 9.69
C ASP A 139 12.98 6.63 11.04
N GLY A 140 13.35 5.35 11.00
CA GLY A 140 13.42 4.48 12.18
C GLY A 140 12.08 3.88 12.64
N THR A 141 10.96 4.21 12.01
CA THR A 141 9.65 3.63 12.37
C THR A 141 9.35 2.29 11.67
N LEU A 142 10.12 1.93 10.63
CA LEU A 142 9.95 0.70 9.86
C LEU A 142 10.31 -0.53 10.72
N VAL A 143 9.36 -1.45 10.86
CA VAL A 143 9.50 -2.70 11.65
C VAL A 143 9.26 -3.95 10.81
N TYR A 144 8.72 -3.81 9.61
CA TYR A 144 8.37 -4.90 8.71
C TYR A 144 8.53 -4.48 7.24
N GLY A 145 9.10 -5.34 6.39
CA GLY A 145 9.28 -5.08 4.96
C GLY A 145 10.65 -4.50 4.60
N THR A 146 10.74 -3.73 3.51
CA THR A 146 11.99 -3.10 3.05
C THR A 146 11.74 -1.76 2.36
N CYS A 147 12.58 -0.78 2.67
CA CYS A 147 12.58 0.54 2.03
C CYS A 147 13.78 0.77 1.10
N ASP A 148 14.64 -0.25 0.91
CA ASP A 148 15.92 -0.11 0.20
C ASP A 148 16.13 -1.16 -0.91
N ALA A 149 15.02 -1.61 -1.51
CA ALA A 149 14.97 -2.66 -2.53
C ALA A 149 15.57 -4.00 -2.04
N GLY A 150 15.33 -4.33 -0.78
CA GLY A 150 15.62 -5.64 -0.21
C GLY A 150 17.06 -5.82 0.24
N LYS A 151 17.85 -4.75 0.38
CA LYS A 151 19.17 -4.84 1.01
C LYS A 151 19.00 -5.09 2.51
N THR A 152 18.06 -4.37 3.11
CA THR A 152 17.63 -4.50 4.49
C THR A 152 16.18 -5.00 4.54
N ILE A 153 15.96 -6.17 5.15
CA ILE A 153 14.65 -6.76 5.41
C ILE A 153 14.36 -6.63 6.89
N TYR A 154 13.26 -5.96 7.21
CA TYR A 154 12.75 -5.78 8.55
C TYR A 154 11.67 -6.82 8.84
N ALA A 155 11.77 -7.43 10.00
CA ALA A 155 10.77 -8.31 10.60
C ALA A 155 10.95 -8.27 12.13
N THR A 156 11.16 -7.07 12.67
CA THR A 156 11.71 -6.86 14.03
C THR A 156 10.66 -6.82 15.12
N ASP A 157 9.39 -6.60 14.79
CA ASP A 157 8.27 -6.56 15.75
C ASP A 157 7.42 -7.83 15.66
N GLU A 158 7.45 -8.67 16.70
CA GLU A 158 6.75 -9.96 16.72
C GLU A 158 5.23 -9.82 16.56
N ARG A 159 4.63 -8.78 17.15
CA ARG A 159 3.19 -8.52 17.05
C ARG A 159 2.80 -8.14 15.63
N PHE A 160 3.59 -7.30 14.97
CA PHE A 160 3.37 -6.94 13.58
C PHE A 160 3.51 -8.13 12.65
N ASN A 161 4.54 -8.96 12.84
CA ASN A 161 4.74 -10.17 12.07
C ASN A 161 3.55 -11.13 12.18
N GLU A 162 2.99 -11.32 13.38
CA GLU A 162 1.82 -12.16 13.60
C GLU A 162 0.56 -11.60 12.93
N MET A 163 0.33 -10.27 12.99
CA MET A 163 -0.76 -9.63 12.22
C MET A 163 -0.60 -9.91 10.72
N MET A 164 0.60 -9.75 10.17
CA MET A 164 0.87 -10.01 8.75
C MET A 164 0.73 -11.49 8.36
N LYS A 165 1.11 -12.41 9.26
CA LYS A 165 0.87 -13.84 9.09
C LYS A 165 -0.62 -14.15 9.01
N GLN A 166 -1.43 -13.58 9.90
CA GLN A 166 -2.89 -13.74 9.85
C GLN A 166 -3.49 -13.17 8.56
N ALA A 167 -2.96 -12.05 8.05
CA ALA A 167 -3.33 -11.51 6.73
C ALA A 167 -3.09 -12.52 5.63
N SER A 168 -1.89 -13.10 5.62
CA SER A 168 -1.45 -14.00 4.56
C SER A 168 -2.36 -15.22 4.47
N VAL A 169 -2.78 -15.78 5.61
CA VAL A 169 -3.74 -16.90 5.65
C VAL A 169 -5.09 -16.48 5.07
N ARG A 170 -5.63 -15.32 5.48
CA ARG A 170 -6.94 -14.83 5.02
C ARG A 170 -6.95 -14.43 3.54
N LEU A 171 -5.82 -13.96 3.01
CA LEU A 171 -5.65 -13.57 1.60
C LEU A 171 -5.12 -14.71 0.71
N ASN A 172 -4.81 -15.87 1.30
CA ASN A 172 -4.17 -17.00 0.63
C ASN A 172 -2.81 -16.65 -0.03
N LEU A 173 -1.95 -15.96 0.73
CA LEU A 173 -0.60 -15.55 0.31
C LEU A 173 0.47 -16.46 0.93
N ALA A 174 1.46 -16.84 0.12
CA ALA A 174 2.57 -17.68 0.55
C ALA A 174 3.63 -16.85 1.29
N SER A 175 4.06 -17.38 2.43
CA SER A 175 5.23 -16.86 3.16
C SER A 175 6.50 -17.28 2.44
N HIS A 176 7.52 -16.45 2.44
CA HIS A 176 8.75 -16.73 1.68
C HIS A 176 9.93 -15.95 2.25
N GLN A 177 11.14 -16.41 1.91
CA GLN A 177 12.37 -15.76 2.34
C GLN A 177 12.70 -14.58 1.41
N CYS A 178 12.67 -13.37 1.98
CA CYS A 178 12.94 -12.12 1.28
C CYS A 178 14.40 -11.68 1.45
N GLY A 179 14.90 -10.94 0.47
CA GLY A 179 16.19 -10.28 0.46
C GLY A 179 16.76 -10.18 -0.95
N SER A 180 17.62 -9.20 -1.20
CA SER A 180 18.27 -8.99 -2.49
C SER A 180 19.31 -10.09 -2.74
N GLY A 181 18.88 -11.24 -3.24
CA GLY A 181 19.68 -12.47 -3.31
C GLY A 181 20.84 -12.51 -4.33
N LEU A 182 21.41 -11.38 -4.77
CA LEU A 182 22.27 -11.35 -5.97
C LEU A 182 23.58 -10.55 -5.88
N ARG A 183 24.01 -10.09 -4.70
CA ARG A 183 25.32 -9.40 -4.56
C ARG A 183 26.30 -10.26 -3.76
N PRO A 184 27.35 -10.82 -4.40
CA PRO A 184 28.29 -11.74 -3.76
C PRO A 184 29.02 -11.19 -2.52
N ASN A 185 28.99 -9.88 -2.28
CA ASN A 185 29.84 -9.20 -1.30
C ASN A 185 29.09 -8.30 -0.30
N GLU A 186 27.76 -8.31 -0.28
CA GLU A 186 26.99 -7.54 0.72
C GLU A 186 26.46 -8.50 1.81
N LYS A 187 26.61 -8.11 3.09
CA LYS A 187 25.93 -8.79 4.21
C LYS A 187 24.42 -8.54 4.06
N ASN A 188 23.78 -9.30 3.17
CA ASN A 188 22.37 -9.12 2.88
C ASN A 188 21.55 -9.73 4.00
N SER A 189 20.84 -8.87 4.70
CA SER A 189 19.80 -9.30 5.62
C SER A 189 18.74 -10.11 4.85
N SER A 190 18.18 -11.09 5.53
CA SER A 190 17.04 -11.85 5.02
C SER A 190 16.12 -12.18 6.17
N ALA A 191 14.82 -12.13 5.91
CA ALA A 191 13.81 -12.60 6.84
C ALA A 191 12.71 -13.30 6.06
N TYR A 192 11.94 -14.13 6.76
CA TYR A 192 10.68 -14.63 6.23
C TYR A 192 9.64 -13.52 6.37
N LEU A 193 8.99 -13.17 5.26
CA LEU A 193 7.84 -12.29 5.24
C LEU A 193 6.59 -13.06 4.78
N HIS A 194 5.44 -12.47 5.09
CA HIS A 194 4.10 -13.00 4.88
C HIS A 194 3.32 -12.16 3.85
N SER A 195 4.02 -11.27 3.14
CA SER A 195 3.50 -10.35 2.13
C SER A 195 4.57 -10.08 1.07
N ALA A 196 4.29 -9.19 0.12
CA ALA A 196 5.35 -8.61 -0.71
C ALA A 196 6.42 -7.94 0.18
N ALA A 197 7.69 -8.04 -0.22
CA ALA A 197 8.79 -7.52 0.60
C ALA A 197 8.77 -5.99 0.77
N ASP A 198 8.34 -5.27 -0.25
CA ASP A 198 8.24 -3.80 -0.28
C ASP A 198 6.92 -3.26 0.31
N LEU A 199 6.10 -4.12 0.90
CA LEU A 199 5.00 -3.69 1.75
C LEU A 199 5.57 -3.26 3.11
N GLU A 200 5.41 -1.99 3.46
CA GLU A 200 6.08 -1.42 4.63
C GLU A 200 5.14 -1.39 5.85
N GLY A 201 5.61 -1.94 6.96
CA GLY A 201 4.94 -1.90 8.25
C GLY A 201 5.69 -1.05 9.26
N HIS A 202 4.97 -0.16 9.93
CA HIS A 202 5.56 0.85 10.82
C HIS A 202 4.95 0.85 12.21
N LEU A 203 5.78 1.08 13.22
CA LEU A 203 5.36 1.57 14.53
C LEU A 203 5.50 3.09 14.53
N GLY A 204 4.37 3.79 14.40
CA GLY A 204 4.31 5.24 14.32
C GLY A 204 4.79 5.93 15.60
N ARG A 205 5.10 7.23 15.48
CA ARG A 205 5.57 8.06 16.61
C ARG A 205 4.51 8.26 17.69
N ASP A 206 3.26 7.97 17.36
CA ASP A 206 2.09 7.96 18.25
C ASP A 206 1.86 6.60 18.91
N GLY A 207 2.76 5.63 18.72
CA GLY A 207 2.67 4.29 19.32
C GLY A 207 1.70 3.35 18.59
N GLN A 208 1.20 3.73 17.42
CA GLN A 208 0.22 2.95 16.66
C GLN A 208 0.87 2.25 15.47
N TYR A 209 0.34 1.09 15.06
CA TYR A 209 0.82 0.39 13.88
C TYR A 209 0.17 0.89 12.59
N TYR A 210 0.98 1.00 11.54
CA TYR A 210 0.61 1.44 10.21
C TYR A 210 1.12 0.47 9.13
N LEU A 211 0.38 0.33 8.03
CA LEU A 211 0.78 -0.42 6.85
C LEU A 211 0.59 0.44 5.60
N LEU A 212 1.54 0.38 4.66
CA LEU A 212 1.49 1.09 3.37
C LEU A 212 2.27 0.33 2.28
N ASP A 213 2.29 0.89 1.06
CA ASP A 213 2.95 0.34 -0.14
C ASP A 213 2.35 -0.98 -0.65
N PHE A 214 1.07 -0.91 -0.99
CA PHE A 214 0.18 -2.04 -1.28
C PHE A 214 0.19 -2.54 -2.73
N SER A 215 0.87 -1.87 -3.66
CA SER A 215 0.73 -2.14 -5.11
C SER A 215 1.06 -3.57 -5.50
N ARG A 216 1.90 -4.27 -4.74
CA ARG A 216 2.28 -5.67 -4.99
C ARG A 216 1.60 -6.67 -4.05
N THR A 217 0.51 -6.27 -3.39
CA THR A 217 -0.21 -7.13 -2.43
C THR A 217 -0.59 -8.50 -3.02
N MET A 218 -1.16 -8.51 -4.23
CA MET A 218 -1.58 -9.76 -4.89
C MET A 218 -0.45 -10.37 -5.73
N PRO A 219 -0.35 -11.70 -5.82
CA PRO A 219 0.64 -12.39 -6.63
C PRO A 219 0.58 -11.98 -8.11
N PRO A 220 1.75 -11.81 -8.77
CA PRO A 220 1.81 -11.49 -10.18
C PRO A 220 1.42 -12.65 -11.07
N CYS A 221 0.79 -12.32 -12.19
CA CYS A 221 0.67 -13.23 -13.31
C CYS A 221 2.07 -13.52 -13.90
N PRO A 222 2.26 -14.65 -14.60
CA PRO A 222 3.49 -14.94 -15.31
C PRO A 222 3.95 -13.74 -16.16
N PRO A 223 5.25 -13.38 -16.11
CA PRO A 223 5.77 -12.23 -16.80
C PRO A 223 5.67 -12.43 -18.31
N ASP A 224 5.34 -11.36 -18.99
CA ASP A 224 5.21 -11.31 -20.43
C ASP A 224 6.52 -10.77 -21.03
N LYS A 225 7.12 -11.53 -21.95
CA LYS A 225 8.42 -11.18 -22.55
C LYS A 225 8.37 -9.89 -23.36
N GLU A 226 7.21 -9.55 -23.90
CA GLU A 226 7.00 -8.31 -24.66
C GLU A 226 6.73 -7.11 -23.76
N LEU A 227 6.41 -7.35 -22.48
CA LEU A 227 6.11 -6.33 -21.49
C LEU A 227 7.06 -6.46 -20.28
N PRO A 228 8.28 -5.89 -20.36
CA PRO A 228 9.18 -5.81 -19.22
C PRO A 228 8.48 -5.23 -17.99
N SER A 229 8.85 -5.71 -16.80
CA SER A 229 8.27 -5.29 -15.52
C SER A 229 6.76 -5.57 -15.37
N SER A 230 6.16 -6.38 -16.25
CA SER A 230 4.72 -6.70 -16.20
C SER A 230 4.26 -7.35 -14.90
N HIS A 231 5.16 -8.06 -14.20
CA HIS A 231 4.92 -8.60 -12.86
C HIS A 231 4.64 -7.50 -11.81
N LEU A 232 4.94 -6.23 -12.06
CA LEU A 232 4.63 -5.13 -11.13
C LEU A 232 3.19 -4.62 -11.27
N TYR A 233 2.49 -4.93 -12.36
CA TYR A 233 1.16 -4.35 -12.64
C TYR A 233 0.14 -5.32 -13.25
N ARG A 234 0.52 -6.56 -13.55
CA ARG A 234 -0.38 -7.65 -13.92
C ARG A 234 -0.45 -8.64 -12.76
N LEU A 235 -1.33 -8.35 -11.82
CA LEU A 235 -1.55 -9.19 -10.64
C LEU A 235 -2.84 -10.01 -10.78
N PHE A 236 -2.86 -11.18 -10.15
CA PHE A 236 -4.09 -11.93 -9.99
C PHE A 236 -5.10 -11.14 -9.17
N ARG A 237 -6.39 -11.37 -9.44
CA ARG A 237 -7.46 -10.78 -8.63
C ARG A 237 -7.58 -11.50 -7.30
N THR A 238 -7.94 -10.77 -6.25
CA THR A 238 -8.08 -11.31 -4.89
C THR A 238 -9.07 -12.48 -4.84
N GLU A 239 -10.13 -12.48 -5.63
CA GLU A 239 -11.12 -13.57 -5.68
C GLU A 239 -10.54 -14.86 -6.28
N PHE A 240 -9.60 -14.75 -7.23
CA PHE A 240 -8.89 -15.90 -7.77
C PHE A 240 -7.90 -16.44 -6.74
N VAL A 241 -7.08 -15.56 -6.16
CA VAL A 241 -6.06 -15.92 -5.18
C VAL A 241 -6.70 -16.59 -3.97
N GLY A 242 -7.76 -16.01 -3.41
CA GLY A 242 -8.47 -16.57 -2.25
C GLY A 242 -9.14 -17.93 -2.48
N LYS A 243 -9.34 -18.35 -3.73
CA LYS A 243 -9.88 -19.67 -4.10
C LYS A 243 -8.83 -20.64 -4.61
N TYR A 244 -7.58 -20.19 -4.76
CA TYR A 244 -6.52 -21.02 -5.31
C TYR A 244 -6.17 -22.15 -4.32
N PRO A 245 -5.93 -23.40 -4.77
CA PRO A 245 -5.77 -24.54 -3.86
C PRO A 245 -4.57 -24.46 -2.91
N VAL A 246 -3.57 -23.66 -3.27
CA VAL A 246 -2.35 -23.43 -2.49
C VAL A 246 -2.11 -21.92 -2.34
N PRO A 247 -1.45 -21.45 -1.28
CA PRO A 247 -1.08 -20.05 -1.18
C PRO A 247 -0.13 -19.62 -2.32
N LEU A 248 -0.28 -18.39 -2.79
CA LEU A 248 0.54 -17.84 -3.88
C LEU A 248 1.44 -16.70 -3.39
N CYS A 249 2.66 -16.62 -3.92
CA CYS A 249 3.67 -15.66 -3.45
C CYS A 249 3.51 -14.28 -4.12
N SER A 250 3.37 -13.23 -3.32
CA SER A 250 3.30 -11.83 -3.79
C SER A 250 4.59 -11.35 -4.48
N ASP A 251 5.74 -11.92 -4.12
CA ASP A 251 7.05 -11.61 -4.71
C ASP A 251 7.43 -12.51 -5.89
N GLY A 252 6.47 -13.29 -6.43
CA GLY A 252 6.69 -14.09 -7.63
C GLY A 252 7.38 -13.28 -8.74
N PHE A 253 8.41 -13.84 -9.35
CA PHE A 253 9.20 -13.19 -10.43
C PHE A 253 9.92 -11.88 -10.05
N SER A 254 9.93 -11.48 -8.78
CA SER A 254 10.65 -10.30 -8.32
C SER A 254 12.08 -10.63 -7.85
N GLY A 255 12.93 -9.60 -7.74
CA GLY A 255 14.29 -9.72 -7.22
C GLY A 255 14.39 -9.90 -5.70
N PHE A 256 13.25 -9.96 -4.99
CA PHE A 256 13.20 -10.11 -3.54
C PHE A 256 13.26 -11.58 -3.08
N LEU A 257 13.01 -12.54 -3.97
CA LEU A 257 13.03 -13.97 -3.65
C LEU A 257 14.45 -14.50 -3.52
N ARG A 258 14.78 -15.08 -2.35
CA ARG A 258 16.07 -15.78 -2.13
C ARG A 258 15.99 -17.29 -2.39
N ALA A 259 14.80 -17.87 -2.25
CA ALA A 259 14.52 -19.28 -2.50
C ALA A 259 13.14 -19.42 -3.13
N SER A 260 12.89 -20.55 -3.78
CA SER A 260 11.53 -20.86 -4.26
C SER A 260 10.60 -21.01 -3.04
N PRO A 261 9.48 -20.26 -3.00
CA PRO A 261 8.45 -20.37 -1.96
C PRO A 261 7.79 -21.75 -1.91
#